data_AF-A0A316T799-F1
#
_entry.id   AF-A0A316T799-F1
#
_cell.length_a   1.000
_cell.length_b   1.000
_cell.length_c   1.000
_cell.angle_alpha   90.00
_cell.angle_beta   90.00
_cell.angle_gamma   90.00
#
_symmetry.space_group_name_H-M   'P 1'
#
loop_
_entity.id
_entity.type
_entity.pdbx_description
1 polymer ?
#
loop_
_entity_poly.entity_id
_entity_poly.type
_entity_poly.pdbx_seq_one_letter_code
_entity_poly.pdbx_strand_id
1 'polypeptide(L)'
;MKKISKFVTVIFFTAMCAACQNTQKTQPVPPKIVPAVEIKRPETPKHVLGIIGAVEPIYMLPMKTPFAARIDTGAENSSLDVDNMKTFERDGEKWVSFDLVNRQGGERHHFEKKILKFVTITRIHKSEKRPSVMMDVNFGGQIIKARFSLADREKFEYQALVGRNILTGRAIVDTALSNTLR
;
A
#
# COMPACT_ATOMS: atom_id res chain seq x y z
N MET A 1 -42.36 -76.88 -44.79
CA MET A 1 -43.41 -76.01 -45.37
C MET A 1 -42.92 -74.55 -45.32
N LYS A 2 -43.26 -73.78 -46.36
CA LYS A 2 -42.61 -72.57 -46.90
C LYS A 2 -42.19 -71.48 -45.87
N LYS A 3 -40.93 -71.04 -45.94
CA LYS A 3 -40.43 -69.77 -45.37
C LYS A 3 -40.21 -68.76 -46.51
N ILE A 4 -40.73 -67.55 -46.33
CA ILE A 4 -40.74 -66.47 -47.32
C ILE A 4 -39.52 -65.56 -47.09
N SER A 5 -38.81 -65.29 -48.19
CA SER A 5 -37.69 -64.38 -48.39
C SER A 5 -38.11 -62.91 -48.23
N LYS A 6 -37.24 -62.08 -47.62
CA LYS A 6 -37.08 -60.67 -48.04
C LYS A 6 -35.62 -60.22 -47.90
N PHE A 7 -35.10 -59.80 -49.05
CA PHE A 7 -33.85 -59.08 -49.29
C PHE A 7 -33.73 -57.84 -48.38
N VAL A 8 -32.55 -57.63 -47.80
CA VAL A 8 -32.14 -56.37 -47.17
C VAL A 8 -31.22 -55.65 -48.15
N THR A 9 -31.70 -54.56 -48.73
CA THR A 9 -30.91 -53.66 -49.58
C THR A 9 -30.25 -52.60 -48.73
N VAL A 10 -28.92 -52.48 -48.87
CA VAL A 10 -28.05 -51.47 -48.28
C VAL A 10 -28.32 -50.11 -48.92
N ILE A 11 -28.57 -49.08 -48.10
CA ILE A 11 -28.55 -47.67 -48.52
C ILE A 11 -27.53 -46.94 -47.66
N PHE A 12 -26.47 -46.46 -48.30
CA PHE A 12 -25.50 -45.50 -47.77
C PHE A 12 -26.20 -44.16 -47.57
N PHE A 13 -26.30 -43.66 -46.33
CA PHE A 13 -26.75 -42.30 -46.06
C PHE A 13 -25.58 -41.50 -45.51
N THR A 14 -25.06 -40.61 -46.34
CA THR A 14 -24.07 -39.58 -46.03
C THR A 14 -24.68 -38.56 -45.05
N ALA A 15 -24.27 -38.61 -43.79
CA ALA A 15 -24.62 -37.60 -42.81
C ALA A 15 -23.73 -36.35 -43.01
N MET A 16 -24.26 -35.33 -43.70
CA MET A 16 -23.65 -34.00 -43.73
C MET A 16 -23.66 -33.39 -42.31
N CYS A 17 -22.46 -33.06 -41.83
CA CYS A 17 -22.26 -32.12 -40.73
C CYS A 17 -22.84 -30.75 -41.11
N ALA A 18 -23.94 -30.34 -40.48
CA ALA A 18 -24.41 -28.97 -40.49
C ALA A 18 -24.01 -28.30 -39.16
N ALA A 19 -22.88 -27.59 -39.19
CA ALA A 19 -22.49 -26.69 -38.11
C ALA A 19 -23.51 -25.54 -38.02
N CYS A 20 -24.26 -25.47 -36.92
CA CYS A 20 -25.07 -24.30 -36.59
C CYS A 20 -24.15 -23.14 -36.20
N GLN A 21 -23.87 -22.25 -37.15
CA GLN A 21 -23.30 -20.93 -36.86
C GLN A 21 -24.40 -20.02 -36.30
N ASN A 22 -24.48 -19.93 -34.97
CA ASN A 22 -25.29 -18.92 -34.30
C ASN A 22 -24.59 -17.55 -34.42
N THR A 23 -24.76 -16.88 -35.55
CA THR A 23 -24.35 -15.48 -35.73
C THR A 23 -25.44 -14.58 -35.18
N GLN A 24 -25.41 -14.37 -33.87
CA GLN A 24 -26.22 -13.35 -33.22
C GLN A 24 -25.67 -11.99 -33.68
N LYS A 25 -26.35 -11.36 -34.65
CA LYS A 25 -26.05 -10.00 -35.10
C LYS A 25 -26.16 -9.06 -33.89
N THR A 26 -25.04 -8.68 -33.30
CA THR A 26 -24.98 -7.57 -32.34
C THR A 26 -25.34 -6.29 -33.07
N GLN A 27 -26.57 -5.83 -32.87
CA GLN A 27 -26.94 -4.48 -33.28
C GLN A 27 -26.24 -3.49 -32.34
N PRO A 28 -25.55 -2.47 -32.86
CA PRO A 28 -24.97 -1.43 -32.03
C PRO A 28 -26.10 -0.67 -31.34
N VAL A 29 -26.17 -0.77 -30.01
CA VAL A 29 -27.09 0.02 -29.21
C VAL A 29 -26.62 1.48 -29.31
N PRO A 30 -27.44 2.41 -29.82
CA PRO A 30 -27.04 3.81 -29.87
C PRO A 30 -26.80 4.30 -28.43
N PRO A 31 -25.73 5.06 -28.17
CA PRO A 31 -25.44 5.55 -26.83
C PRO A 31 -26.62 6.43 -26.39
N LYS A 32 -27.36 5.96 -25.38
CA LYS A 32 -28.42 6.74 -24.76
C LYS A 32 -27.74 7.89 -24.01
N ILE A 33 -27.97 9.12 -24.46
CA ILE A 33 -27.52 10.32 -23.75
C ILE A 33 -28.21 10.31 -22.39
N VAL A 34 -27.46 9.99 -21.34
CA VAL A 34 -27.92 10.20 -19.96
C VAL A 34 -28.00 11.71 -19.73
N PRO A 35 -29.07 12.23 -19.08
CA PRO A 35 -29.09 13.62 -18.65
C PRO A 35 -27.81 13.92 -17.89
N ALA A 36 -27.23 15.10 -18.09
CA ALA A 36 -26.08 15.55 -17.31
C ALA A 36 -26.51 15.61 -15.83
N VAL A 37 -26.29 14.52 -15.10
CA VAL A 37 -26.30 14.56 -13.64
C VAL A 37 -25.14 15.47 -13.29
N GLU A 38 -25.44 16.59 -12.65
CA GLU A 38 -24.42 17.44 -12.06
C GLU A 38 -23.71 16.62 -10.99
N ILE A 39 -22.62 15.95 -11.39
CA ILE A 39 -21.72 15.28 -10.46
C ILE A 39 -21.11 16.41 -9.65
N LYS A 40 -21.58 16.60 -8.41
CA LYS A 40 -20.83 17.39 -7.42
C LYS A 40 -19.44 16.79 -7.38
N ARG A 41 -18.48 17.43 -8.05
CA ARG A 41 -17.09 17.03 -7.99
C ARG A 41 -16.72 17.10 -6.52
N PRO A 42 -16.17 16.03 -5.93
CA PRO A 42 -15.64 16.14 -4.58
C PRO A 42 -14.67 17.32 -4.58
N GLU A 43 -14.80 18.19 -3.59
CA GLU A 43 -13.88 19.31 -3.43
C GLU A 43 -12.46 18.74 -3.42
N THR A 44 -11.61 19.24 -4.33
CA THR A 44 -10.23 18.79 -4.39
C THR A 44 -9.58 19.12 -3.06
N PRO A 45 -8.97 18.15 -2.35
CA PRO A 45 -8.24 18.45 -1.13
C PRO A 45 -7.22 19.53 -1.44
N LYS A 46 -7.22 20.63 -0.67
CA LYS A 46 -6.09 21.56 -0.68
C LYS A 46 -4.92 20.82 -0.03
N HIS A 47 -4.11 20.16 -0.85
CA HIS A 47 -2.91 19.47 -0.42
C HIS A 47 -1.97 20.48 0.23
N VAL A 48 -2.00 20.57 1.56
CA VAL A 48 -1.33 21.61 2.36
C VAL A 48 0.19 21.67 2.14
N LEU A 49 0.82 20.57 1.70
CA LEU A 49 2.25 20.49 1.37
C LEU A 49 2.50 20.60 -0.14
N GLY A 50 1.47 20.67 -0.97
CA GLY A 50 1.60 20.73 -2.43
C GLY A 50 2.17 19.45 -3.05
N ILE A 51 3.07 19.63 -4.02
CA ILE A 51 3.80 18.55 -4.68
C ILE A 51 5.10 18.31 -3.93
N ILE A 52 5.36 17.07 -3.54
CA ILE A 52 6.59 16.62 -2.87
C ILE A 52 7.30 15.55 -3.67
N GLY A 53 8.56 15.28 -3.35
CA GLY A 53 9.39 14.26 -3.98
C GLY A 53 9.20 12.83 -3.46
N ALA A 54 9.92 11.90 -4.09
CA ALA A 54 9.98 10.49 -3.66
C ALA A 54 10.79 10.27 -2.38
N VAL A 55 11.61 11.24 -2.00
CA VAL A 55 12.42 11.26 -0.78
C VAL A 55 12.34 12.65 -0.17
N GLU A 56 12.00 12.73 1.11
CA GLU A 56 11.85 14.01 1.82
C GLU A 56 12.47 13.96 3.22
N PRO A 57 12.96 15.09 3.75
CA PRO A 57 13.42 15.18 5.12
C PRO A 57 12.23 15.11 6.09
N ILE A 58 12.38 14.32 7.15
CA ILE A 58 11.46 14.30 8.29
C ILE A 58 12.24 14.42 9.60
N TYR A 59 11.62 14.98 10.63
CA TYR A 59 12.22 15.04 11.96
C TYR A 59 11.39 14.19 12.94
N MET A 60 12.03 13.23 13.59
CA MET A 60 11.41 12.45 14.66
C MET A 60 11.62 13.17 15.98
N LEU A 61 10.57 13.78 16.55
CA LEU A 61 10.74 14.60 17.74
C LEU A 61 11.17 13.74 18.95
N PRO A 62 12.12 14.23 19.78
CA PRO A 62 12.66 15.59 19.83
C PRO A 62 13.96 15.81 19.02
N MET A 63 14.33 14.87 18.13
CA MET A 63 15.59 14.95 17.37
C MET A 63 15.59 16.14 16.41
N LYS A 64 16.75 16.78 16.26
CA LYS A 64 16.94 18.00 15.44
C LYS A 64 17.50 17.71 14.05
N THR A 65 18.07 16.54 13.85
CA THR A 65 18.65 16.11 12.57
C THR A 65 17.57 15.43 11.73
N PRO A 66 17.38 15.82 10.46
CA PRO A 66 16.39 15.19 9.61
C PRO A 66 16.83 13.78 9.19
N PHE A 67 15.85 12.90 9.03
CA PHE A 67 16.01 11.61 8.38
C PHE A 67 15.55 11.74 6.93
N ALA A 68 16.35 11.28 5.97
CA ALA A 68 15.87 11.07 4.61
C ALA A 68 14.84 9.94 4.64
N ALA A 69 13.58 10.27 4.33
CA ALA A 69 12.48 9.33 4.35
C ALA A 69 12.00 9.02 2.95
N ARG A 70 11.83 7.72 2.66
CA ARG A 70 11.17 7.28 1.43
C ARG A 70 9.67 7.59 1.52
N ILE A 71 9.15 8.30 0.53
CA ILE A 71 7.71 8.53 0.38
C ILE A 71 7.10 7.32 -0.33
N ASP A 72 6.21 6.59 0.35
CA ASP A 72 5.62 5.35 -0.15
C ASP A 72 4.09 5.44 -0.12
N THR A 73 3.50 5.72 -1.29
CA THR A 73 2.04 5.79 -1.46
C THR A 73 1.39 4.40 -1.39
N GLY A 74 2.15 3.32 -1.53
CA GLY A 74 1.70 1.94 -1.40
C GLY A 74 1.51 1.51 0.06
N ALA A 75 2.25 2.10 0.99
CA ALA A 75 2.17 1.79 2.41
C ALA A 75 0.99 2.49 3.12
N GLU A 76 0.18 1.74 3.86
CA GLU A 76 -0.88 2.32 4.71
C GLU A 76 -0.29 3.08 5.90
N ASN A 77 0.66 2.46 6.60
CA ASN A 77 1.30 3.00 7.80
C ASN A 77 2.79 3.20 7.55
N SER A 78 3.34 4.23 8.18
CA SER A 78 4.76 4.55 8.15
C SER A 78 5.61 3.51 8.92
N SER A 79 6.90 3.44 8.63
CA SER A 79 7.84 2.55 9.34
C SER A 79 9.15 3.23 9.67
N LEU A 80 9.77 2.79 10.75
CA LEU A 80 11.02 3.33 11.27
C LEU A 80 11.98 2.20 11.63
N ASP A 81 13.21 2.34 11.19
CA ASP A 81 14.33 1.49 11.53
C ASP A 81 15.00 2.00 12.81
N VAL A 82 15.18 1.10 13.78
CA VAL A 82 15.61 1.42 15.15
C VAL A 82 16.59 0.38 15.67
N ASP A 83 17.42 0.79 16.62
CA ASP A 83 18.43 -0.06 17.25
C ASP A 83 18.01 -0.43 18.68
N ASN A 84 18.65 -1.46 19.25
CA ASN A 84 18.51 -1.83 20.67
C ASN A 84 17.05 -2.03 21.14
N MET A 85 16.17 -2.48 20.24
CA MET A 85 14.74 -2.61 20.53
C MET A 85 14.47 -3.72 21.54
N LYS A 86 13.77 -3.39 22.64
CA LYS A 86 13.37 -4.34 23.69
C LYS A 86 11.93 -4.08 24.12
N THR A 87 11.14 -5.12 24.26
CA THR A 87 9.76 -5.02 24.77
C THR A 87 9.72 -5.30 26.27
N PHE A 88 8.91 -4.55 27.01
CA PHE A 88 8.73 -4.72 28.44
C PHE A 88 7.29 -4.43 28.87
N GLU A 89 6.97 -4.71 30.13
CA GLU A 89 5.67 -4.40 30.73
C GLU A 89 5.82 -3.26 31.73
N ARG A 90 4.89 -2.32 31.72
CA ARG A 90 4.79 -1.20 32.69
C ARG A 90 3.32 -0.98 32.99
N ASP A 91 2.96 -1.06 34.27
CA ASP A 91 1.60 -0.87 34.77
C ASP A 91 0.54 -1.75 34.07
N GLY A 92 0.90 -3.01 33.76
CA GLY A 92 0.02 -3.96 33.06
C GLY A 92 -0.09 -3.74 31.54
N GLU A 93 0.63 -2.77 30.99
CA GLU A 93 0.61 -2.44 29.56
C GLU A 93 1.92 -2.86 28.87
N LYS A 94 1.85 -3.18 27.57
CA LYS A 94 3.03 -3.54 26.77
C LYS A 94 3.71 -2.29 26.21
N TRP A 95 5.01 -2.18 26.44
CA TRP A 95 5.86 -1.09 25.99
C TRP A 95 7.05 -1.62 25.18
N VAL A 96 7.68 -0.72 24.43
CA VAL A 96 8.94 -0.96 23.73
C VAL A 96 9.91 0.18 23.99
N SER A 97 11.14 -0.16 24.36
CA SER A 97 12.29 0.75 24.45
C SER A 97 13.17 0.55 23.22
N PHE A 98 13.69 1.61 22.62
CA PHE A 98 14.59 1.52 21.46
C PHE A 98 15.43 2.78 21.33
N ASP A 99 16.55 2.67 20.64
CA ASP A 99 17.38 3.80 20.23
C ASP A 99 17.07 4.17 18.79
N LEU A 100 16.90 5.46 18.53
CA LEU A 100 16.89 6.00 17.18
C LEU A 100 18.18 6.80 16.96
N VAL A 101 19.00 6.33 16.02
CA VAL A 101 20.27 6.95 15.66
C VAL A 101 20.16 7.50 14.25
N ASN A 102 20.37 8.79 14.07
CA ASN A 102 20.48 9.36 12.73
C ASN A 102 21.84 8.98 12.14
N ARG A 103 21.85 8.16 11.07
CA ARG A 103 23.10 7.67 10.46
C ARG A 103 23.96 8.75 9.82
N GLN A 104 23.38 9.90 9.46
CA GLN A 104 24.09 11.00 8.80
C GLN A 104 24.64 12.01 9.81
N GLY A 105 23.82 12.43 10.79
CA GLY A 105 24.22 13.43 11.79
C GLY A 105 24.74 12.86 13.11
N GLY A 106 24.62 11.55 13.33
CA GLY A 106 25.08 10.88 14.56
C GLY A 106 24.22 11.14 15.80
N GLU A 107 23.21 12.01 15.71
CA GLU A 107 22.27 12.28 16.80
C GLU A 107 21.56 10.99 17.22
N ARG A 108 21.49 10.75 18.53
CA ARG A 108 20.83 9.60 19.14
C ARG A 108 19.75 10.06 20.10
N HIS A 109 18.61 9.39 20.10
CA HIS A 109 17.60 9.53 21.13
C HIS A 109 17.05 8.18 21.57
N HIS A 110 16.90 8.01 22.88
CA HIS A 110 16.28 6.83 23.47
C HIS A 110 14.77 7.05 23.64
N PHE A 111 13.96 6.13 23.13
CA PHE A 111 12.52 6.20 23.20
C PHE A 111 11.95 5.04 24.02
N GLU A 112 10.95 5.35 24.83
CA GLU A 112 10.03 4.37 25.39
C GLU A 112 8.61 4.69 24.95
N LYS A 113 7.93 3.74 24.31
CA LYS A 113 6.58 3.95 23.79
C LYS A 113 5.69 2.75 24.10
N LYS A 114 4.43 3.03 24.44
CA LYS A 114 3.38 2.03 24.52
C LYS A 114 3.16 1.38 23.15
N ILE A 115 3.09 0.05 23.13
CA ILE A 115 2.79 -0.71 21.92
C ILE A 115 1.28 -0.65 21.67
N LEU A 116 0.88 -0.17 20.51
CA LEU A 116 -0.53 -0.14 20.07
C LEU A 116 -0.99 -1.53 19.63
N LYS A 117 -0.17 -2.18 18.80
CA LYS A 117 -0.38 -3.53 18.29
C LYS A 117 0.91 -4.06 17.68
N PHE A 118 0.96 -5.37 17.48
CA PHE A 118 1.95 -5.96 16.60
C PHE A 118 1.39 -6.06 15.18
N VAL A 119 2.18 -5.68 14.19
CA VAL A 119 1.86 -5.88 12.77
C VAL A 119 2.71 -7.00 12.21
N THR A 120 2.11 -7.91 11.47
CA THR A 120 2.83 -8.99 10.79
C THR A 120 3.19 -8.53 9.39
N ILE A 121 4.48 -8.44 9.09
CA ILE A 121 4.99 -8.17 7.75
C ILE A 121 5.31 -9.51 7.09
N THR A 122 4.50 -9.88 6.10
CA THR A 122 4.68 -11.12 5.34
C THR A 122 5.54 -10.86 4.10
N ARG A 123 6.57 -11.69 3.93
CA ARG A 123 7.40 -11.80 2.72
C ARG A 123 7.33 -13.24 2.23
N ILE A 124 7.74 -13.45 0.98
CA ILE A 124 7.63 -14.72 0.25
C ILE A 124 8.04 -15.95 1.10
N HIS A 125 9.07 -15.82 1.95
CA HIS A 125 9.57 -16.92 2.79
C HIS A 125 9.70 -16.59 4.29
N LYS A 126 9.25 -15.42 4.76
CA LYS A 126 9.42 -15.02 6.16
C LYS A 126 8.30 -14.08 6.59
N SER A 127 7.78 -14.30 7.79
CA SER A 127 6.95 -13.32 8.48
C SER A 127 7.74 -12.70 9.64
N GLU A 128 7.55 -11.41 9.86
CA GLU A 128 8.20 -10.65 10.93
C GLU A 128 7.12 -9.89 11.69
N LYS A 129 7.04 -10.08 13.01
CA LYS A 129 6.13 -9.29 13.86
C LYS A 129 6.85 -8.04 14.34
N ARG A 130 6.21 -6.89 14.15
CA ARG A 130 6.76 -5.58 14.49
C ARG A 130 5.88 -4.86 15.48
N PRO A 131 6.42 -4.30 16.58
CA PRO A 131 5.64 -3.43 17.43
C PRO A 131 5.29 -2.16 16.65
N SER A 132 4.09 -1.65 16.87
CA SER A 132 3.62 -0.40 16.32
C SER A 132 3.34 0.61 17.41
N VAL A 133 3.85 1.83 17.26
CA VAL A 133 3.84 2.89 18.26
C VAL A 133 3.37 4.21 17.64
N MET A 134 2.94 5.17 18.47
CA MET A 134 2.74 6.55 18.04
C MET A 134 4.04 7.34 18.13
N MET A 135 4.38 8.06 17.08
CA MET A 135 5.49 9.01 17.03
C MET A 135 4.96 10.39 16.61
N ASP A 136 5.60 11.43 17.13
CA ASP A 136 5.38 12.80 16.68
C ASP A 136 6.49 13.12 15.65
N VAL A 137 6.08 13.37 14.41
CA VAL A 137 6.98 13.63 13.28
C VAL A 137 6.72 15.02 12.72
N ASN A 138 7.77 15.80 12.51
CA ASN A 138 7.68 17.01 11.71
C ASN A 138 7.89 16.67 10.24
N PHE A 139 6.89 16.99 9.41
CA PHE A 139 6.90 16.77 7.97
C PHE A 139 6.49 18.05 7.25
N GLY A 140 7.44 18.73 6.60
CA GLY A 140 7.20 20.00 5.91
C GLY A 140 6.63 21.09 6.81
N GLY A 141 7.13 21.20 8.05
CA GLY A 141 6.67 22.17 9.05
C GLY A 141 5.44 21.76 9.84
N GLN A 142 4.81 20.62 9.53
CA GLN A 142 3.65 20.11 10.27
C GLN A 142 4.07 19.03 11.25
N ILE A 143 3.74 19.22 12.53
CA ILE A 143 3.85 18.17 13.55
C ILE A 143 2.65 17.25 13.43
N ILE A 144 2.90 15.99 13.10
CA ILE A 144 1.89 14.97 12.87
C ILE A 144 2.14 13.83 13.84
N LYS A 145 1.14 13.51 14.67
CA LYS A 145 1.15 12.31 15.50
C LYS A 145 0.67 11.12 14.66
N ALA A 146 1.58 10.24 14.28
CA ALA A 146 1.30 9.14 13.37
C ALA A 146 1.78 7.79 13.90
N ARG A 147 1.18 6.73 13.38
CA ARG A 147 1.58 5.36 13.68
C ARG A 147 2.82 4.99 12.88
N PHE A 148 3.81 4.44 13.56
CA PHE A 148 4.99 3.82 12.95
C PHE A 148 5.06 2.35 13.35
N SER A 149 5.44 1.49 12.40
CA SER A 149 5.92 0.14 12.71
C SER A 149 7.44 0.18 12.89
N LEU A 150 7.93 -0.40 13.99
CA LEU A 150 9.35 -0.42 14.28
C LEU A 150 10.00 -1.67 13.69
N ALA A 151 11.17 -1.48 13.12
CA ALA A 151 11.98 -2.48 12.46
C ALA A 151 13.39 -2.46 13.06
N ASP A 152 14.00 -3.64 13.20
CA ASP A 152 15.44 -3.76 13.45
C ASP A 152 16.08 -4.26 12.16
N ARG A 153 16.62 -3.34 11.34
CA ARG A 153 17.11 -3.65 10.00
C ARG A 153 18.27 -2.75 9.58
N GLU A 154 19.49 -3.13 9.96
CA GLU A 154 20.73 -2.48 9.50
C GLU A 154 20.89 -2.31 7.97
N LYS A 155 20.15 -3.07 7.14
CA LYS A 155 20.36 -3.17 5.69
C LYS A 155 19.46 -2.29 4.80
N PHE A 156 18.65 -1.39 5.36
CA PHE A 156 17.79 -0.51 4.56
C PHE A 156 18.44 0.84 4.28
N GLU A 157 18.32 1.31 3.04
CA GLU A 157 18.84 2.62 2.60
C GLU A 157 18.19 3.77 3.36
N TYR A 158 16.86 3.77 3.46
CA TYR A 158 16.09 4.78 4.18
C TYR A 158 15.68 4.26 5.56
N GLN A 159 16.10 4.96 6.62
CA GLN A 159 15.72 4.64 8.00
C GLN A 159 14.23 4.88 8.26
N ALA A 160 13.62 5.79 7.50
CA ALA A 160 12.21 6.11 7.62
C ALA A 160 11.47 5.92 6.30
N LEU A 161 10.23 5.47 6.41
CA LEU A 161 9.28 5.37 5.31
C LEU A 161 8.00 6.05 5.73
N VAL A 162 7.52 6.97 4.90
CA VAL A 162 6.31 7.77 5.14
C VAL A 162 5.19 7.21 4.28
N GLY A 163 4.17 6.66 4.94
CA GLY A 163 2.99 6.05 4.32
C GLY A 163 1.78 6.98 4.26
N ARG A 164 0.67 6.45 3.75
CA ARG A 164 -0.60 7.18 3.57
C ARG A 164 -1.17 7.75 4.87
N ASN A 165 -0.88 7.17 6.03
CA ASN A 165 -1.30 7.72 7.32
C ASN A 165 -0.76 9.13 7.61
N ILE A 166 0.33 9.53 6.95
CA ILE A 166 0.86 10.89 6.95
C ILE A 166 0.45 11.62 5.67
N LEU A 167 0.57 10.98 4.50
CA LEU A 167 0.41 11.64 3.19
C LEU A 167 -1.02 12.04 2.83
N THR A 168 -2.03 11.26 3.26
CA THR A 168 -3.41 11.41 2.79
C THR A 168 -3.95 12.81 3.10
N GLY A 169 -4.42 13.50 2.06
CA GLY A 169 -4.92 14.87 2.13
C GLY A 169 -3.85 15.94 2.31
N ARG A 170 -2.56 15.58 2.42
CA ARG A 170 -1.47 16.53 2.67
C ARG A 170 -0.63 16.84 1.44
N ALA A 171 -0.33 15.85 0.60
CA ALA A 171 0.60 16.03 -0.51
C ALA A 171 0.22 15.23 -1.76
N ILE A 172 0.74 15.66 -2.91
CA ILE A 172 0.85 14.90 -4.16
C ILE A 172 2.32 14.50 -4.29
N VAL A 173 2.61 13.28 -4.73
CA VAL A 173 3.99 12.78 -4.84
C VAL A 173 4.41 12.78 -6.31
N ASP A 174 5.46 13.53 -6.63
CA ASP A 174 6.18 13.48 -7.90
C ASP A 174 7.50 12.72 -7.71
N THR A 175 7.62 11.57 -8.38
CA THR A 175 8.78 10.70 -8.21
C THR A 175 10.06 11.22 -8.86
N ALA A 176 9.97 12.26 -9.69
CA ALA A 176 11.14 12.93 -10.28
C ALA A 176 11.84 13.90 -9.31
N LEU A 177 11.19 14.24 -8.19
CA LEU A 177 11.69 15.20 -7.22
C LEU A 177 12.23 14.51 -5.95
N SER A 178 13.07 15.22 -5.21
CA SER A 178 13.48 14.86 -3.85
C SER A 178 13.87 16.13 -3.08
N ASN A 179 13.78 16.07 -1.75
CA ASN A 179 14.14 17.15 -0.83
C ASN A 179 13.45 18.48 -1.17
N THR A 180 12.15 18.42 -1.48
CA THR A 180 11.33 19.60 -1.77
C THR A 180 10.86 20.29 -0.49
N LEU A 181 10.77 19.55 0.61
CA LEU A 181 10.42 20.07 1.94
C LEU A 181 11.66 20.59 2.67
N ARG A 182 11.45 21.59 3.55
CA ARG A 182 12.49 22.19 4.40
C ARG A 182 12.23 21.85 5.87
#